data_AF-H2FZ64-F1
#
_entry.id   AF-H2FZ64-F1
#
_cell.length_a   1.000
_cell.length_b   1.000
_cell.length_c   1.000
_cell.angle_alpha   90.00
_cell.angle_beta   90.00
_cell.angle_gamma   90.00
#
_symmetry.space_group_name_H-M   'P 1'
#
loop_
_entity.id
_entity.type
_entity.pdbx_description
1 polymer ?
#
loop_
_entity_poly.entity_id
_entity_poly.type
_entity_poly.pdbx_seq_one_letter_code
_entity_poly.pdbx_strand_id
1 'polypeptide(L)'
;MAQWLADPLAQIAPGPGKVPLSLAHKRLCGLLLLPLACQWLRDGRLPSLAPEHLSLDAEQGFTQGNKPGTASELIALVHFINRYFREHKLPPRIIASNSAVYLAAPWTRLGMALPEPARFEAPARQWMALFGDDIAGAIDWAHFHWPDRQLLLPHRKDCCLRYKVCNGELCGTCNRYSREQMAANLRQWLDNQITTG
;
A
#
# COMPACT_ATOMS: atom_id res chain seq x y z
N MET A 1 7.09 -7.24 23.79
CA MET A 1 7.20 -6.96 22.34
C MET A 1 7.08 -8.30 21.62
N ALA A 2 6.04 -8.51 20.82
CA ALA A 2 5.87 -9.76 20.10
C ALA A 2 7.12 -10.05 19.25
N GLN A 3 7.70 -11.23 19.41
CA GLN A 3 9.01 -11.65 18.88
C GLN A 3 9.15 -11.48 17.36
N TRP A 4 8.04 -11.30 16.64
CA TRP A 4 8.00 -11.16 15.18
C TRP A 4 8.19 -9.71 14.66
N LEU A 5 7.88 -8.67 15.46
CA LEU A 5 8.27 -7.29 15.13
C LEU A 5 9.78 -7.07 15.26
N ALA A 6 10.46 -7.99 15.94
CA ALA A 6 11.90 -7.91 16.16
C ALA A 6 12.71 -8.32 14.91
N ASP A 7 12.17 -9.20 14.05
CA ASP A 7 12.83 -9.59 12.81
C ASP A 7 11.86 -9.92 11.64
N PRO A 8 11.30 -8.91 10.96
CA PRO A 8 10.57 -9.06 9.71
C PRO A 8 11.33 -9.80 8.59
N LEU A 9 12.66 -9.91 8.65
CA LEU A 9 13.46 -10.57 7.62
C LEU A 9 13.45 -12.09 7.79
N ALA A 10 13.29 -12.60 9.01
CA ALA A 10 13.14 -14.03 9.30
C ALA A 10 11.93 -14.66 8.58
N GLN A 11 10.94 -13.86 8.19
CA GLN A 11 9.74 -14.35 7.50
C GLN A 11 9.90 -14.46 5.97
N ILE A 12 11.07 -14.10 5.42
CA ILE A 12 11.26 -13.90 3.99
C ILE A 12 12.57 -14.54 3.53
N ALA A 13 12.46 -15.34 2.46
CA ALA A 13 13.57 -16.14 1.98
C ALA A 13 14.85 -15.28 1.81
N PRO A 14 16.00 -15.72 2.37
CA PRO A 14 17.19 -14.92 2.57
C PRO A 14 17.98 -14.81 1.27
N GLY A 15 17.42 -14.13 0.28
CA GLY A 15 18.22 -13.66 -0.84
C GLY A 15 19.07 -12.47 -0.39
N PRO A 16 20.37 -12.39 -0.72
CA PRO A 16 21.13 -11.18 -0.50
C PRO A 16 20.57 -10.02 -1.35
N GLY A 17 20.59 -8.81 -0.78
CA GLY A 17 20.38 -7.57 -1.54
C GLY A 17 19.04 -6.86 -1.33
N LYS A 18 18.89 -5.76 -2.07
CA LYS A 18 17.80 -4.79 -1.85
C LYS A 18 16.43 -5.29 -2.31
N VAL A 19 16.37 -6.23 -3.26
CA VAL A 19 15.10 -6.75 -3.79
C VAL A 19 14.36 -7.62 -2.76
N PRO A 20 14.98 -8.65 -2.15
CA PRO A 20 14.36 -9.39 -1.05
C PRO A 20 13.93 -8.48 0.10
N LEU A 21 14.77 -7.51 0.48
CA LEU A 21 14.45 -6.53 1.51
C LEU A 21 13.25 -5.63 1.14
N SER A 22 13.15 -5.20 -0.13
CA SER A 22 11.98 -4.44 -0.60
C SER A 22 10.72 -5.31 -0.64
N LEU A 23 10.83 -6.57 -1.03
CA LEU A 23 9.71 -7.52 -1.00
C LEU A 23 9.24 -7.73 0.44
N ALA A 24 10.19 -7.75 1.38
CA ALA A 24 9.90 -7.85 2.79
C ALA A 24 9.13 -6.68 3.37
N HIS A 25 9.60 -5.48 3.09
CA HIS A 25 8.88 -4.28 3.45
C HIS A 25 7.47 -4.26 2.83
N LYS A 26 7.34 -4.63 1.56
CA LYS A 26 6.04 -4.69 0.88
C LYS A 26 5.09 -5.69 1.52
N ARG A 27 5.55 -6.91 1.79
CA ARG A 27 4.72 -7.95 2.41
C ARG A 27 4.21 -7.48 3.76
N LEU A 28 5.08 -6.90 4.60
CA LEU A 28 4.68 -6.35 5.89
C LEU A 28 3.65 -5.22 5.74
N CYS A 29 3.87 -4.29 4.80
CA CYS A 29 2.90 -3.24 4.51
C CYS A 29 1.55 -3.80 4.03
N GLY A 30 1.56 -4.85 3.21
CA GLY A 30 0.35 -5.49 2.70
C GLY A 30 -0.43 -6.27 3.77
N LEU A 31 0.27 -6.90 4.71
CA LEU A 31 -0.36 -7.64 5.80
C LEU A 31 -0.87 -6.73 6.93
N LEU A 32 -0.20 -5.60 7.18
CA LEU A 32 -0.60 -4.68 8.26
C LEU A 32 -1.33 -3.44 7.74
N LEU A 33 -0.68 -2.63 6.91
CA LEU A 33 -1.17 -1.29 6.58
C LEU A 33 -2.42 -1.32 5.71
N LEU A 34 -2.50 -2.24 4.74
CA LEU A 34 -3.67 -2.35 3.87
C LEU A 34 -4.96 -2.67 4.65
N PRO A 35 -5.01 -3.73 5.48
CA PRO A 35 -6.20 -3.99 6.30
C PRO A 35 -6.56 -2.85 7.24
N LEU A 36 -5.58 -2.20 7.87
CA LEU A 36 -5.81 -1.06 8.77
C LEU A 36 -6.38 0.15 8.01
N ALA A 37 -5.87 0.43 6.82
CA ALA A 37 -6.38 1.49 5.95
C ALA A 37 -7.81 1.18 5.45
N CYS A 38 -8.10 -0.09 5.09
CA CYS A 38 -9.45 -0.53 4.75
C CYS A 38 -10.42 -0.37 5.94
N GLN A 39 -9.99 -0.78 7.13
CA GLN A 39 -10.78 -0.72 8.36
C GLN A 39 -11.11 0.73 8.75
N TRP A 40 -10.13 1.63 8.64
CA TRP A 40 -10.34 3.06 8.84
C TRP A 40 -11.33 3.63 7.83
N LEU A 41 -11.14 3.32 6.54
CA LEU A 41 -12.02 3.81 5.48
C LEU A 41 -13.47 3.32 5.64
N ARG A 42 -13.66 2.09 6.12
CA ARG A 42 -14.98 1.49 6.31
C ARG A 42 -15.73 2.10 7.50
N ASP A 43 -15.06 2.16 8.66
CA ASP A 43 -15.74 2.40 9.94
C ASP A 43 -15.30 3.70 10.64
N GLY A 44 -14.33 4.43 10.09
CA GLY A 44 -13.69 5.58 10.75
C GLY A 44 -12.96 5.23 12.04
N ARG A 45 -12.63 3.94 12.24
CA ARG A 45 -12.08 3.38 13.47
C ARG A 45 -10.92 2.45 13.15
N LEU A 46 -9.93 2.41 14.05
CA LEU A 46 -8.84 1.44 13.99
C LEU A 46 -9.03 0.37 15.08
N PRO A 47 -8.64 -0.89 14.80
CA PRO A 47 -8.54 -1.89 15.84
C PRO A 47 -7.43 -1.47 16.82
N SER A 48 -7.34 -2.17 17.94
CA SER A 48 -6.22 -1.99 18.85
C SER A 48 -4.90 -2.24 18.11
N LEU A 49 -3.99 -1.27 18.19
CA LEU A 49 -2.65 -1.37 17.59
C LEU A 49 -1.57 -1.82 18.59
N ALA A 50 -2.00 -2.32 19.75
CA ALA A 50 -1.09 -2.95 20.70
C ALA A 50 -0.39 -4.14 20.02
N PRO A 51 0.95 -4.30 20.15
CA PRO A 51 1.69 -5.34 19.44
C PRO A 51 1.15 -6.76 19.58
N GLU A 52 0.59 -7.10 20.74
CA GLU A 52 -0.05 -8.38 21.06
C GLU A 52 -1.35 -8.64 20.28
N HIS A 53 -1.96 -7.62 19.69
CA HIS A 53 -3.19 -7.71 18.90
C HIS A 53 -2.95 -7.69 17.38
N LEU A 54 -1.70 -7.52 16.96
CA LEU A 54 -1.29 -7.55 15.56
C LEU A 54 -0.85 -8.98 15.19
N SER A 55 -1.50 -9.59 14.20
CA SER A 55 -1.06 -10.85 13.59
C SER A 55 -0.73 -10.65 12.10
N LEU A 56 0.29 -11.36 11.62
CA LEU A 56 0.61 -11.47 10.19
C LEU A 56 0.00 -12.72 9.55
N ASP A 57 -0.63 -13.59 10.35
CA ASP A 57 -1.43 -14.69 9.85
C ASP A 57 -2.69 -14.12 9.20
N ALA A 58 -2.83 -14.34 7.90
CA ALA A 58 -3.94 -13.85 7.11
C ALA A 58 -5.30 -14.38 7.62
N GLU A 59 -5.30 -15.54 8.28
CA GLU A 59 -6.50 -16.16 8.83
C GLU A 59 -6.88 -15.58 10.22
N GLN A 60 -5.92 -15.00 10.95
CA GLN A 60 -6.15 -14.46 12.29
C GLN A 60 -6.49 -12.97 12.28
N GLY A 61 -5.98 -12.21 11.30
CA GLY A 61 -6.25 -10.77 11.18
C GLY A 61 -5.81 -9.96 12.40
N PHE A 62 -6.69 -9.07 12.88
CA PHE A 62 -6.46 -8.26 14.09
C PHE A 62 -7.50 -8.62 15.14
N THR A 63 -7.09 -8.75 16.40
CA THR A 63 -8.04 -8.94 17.49
C THR A 63 -8.65 -7.60 17.89
N GLN A 64 -9.97 -7.58 18.13
CA GLN A 64 -10.63 -6.42 18.72
C GLN A 64 -10.22 -6.30 20.19
N GLY A 65 -9.16 -5.54 20.46
CA GLY A 65 -8.82 -5.13 21.81
C GLY A 65 -9.84 -4.13 22.37
N ASN A 66 -9.96 -4.06 23.70
CA ASN A 66 -10.90 -3.17 24.39
C ASN A 66 -10.63 -1.67 24.17
N LYS A 67 -9.44 -1.30 23.69
CA LYS A 67 -9.05 0.08 23.36
C LYS A 67 -8.86 0.21 21.85
N PRO A 68 -9.70 0.99 21.15
CA PRO A 68 -9.51 1.24 19.72
C PRO A 68 -8.21 1.98 19.48
N GLY A 69 -7.59 1.71 18.33
CA GLY A 69 -6.40 2.42 17.90
C GLY A 69 -6.72 3.86 17.48
N THR A 70 -5.69 4.69 17.49
CA THR A 70 -5.73 6.10 17.09
C THR A 70 -4.95 6.31 15.81
N ALA A 71 -5.26 7.40 15.08
CA ALA A 71 -4.47 7.79 13.91
C ALA A 71 -2.99 7.99 14.27
N SER A 72 -2.70 8.57 15.44
CA SER A 72 -1.33 8.76 15.94
C SER A 72 -0.59 7.44 16.16
N GLU A 73 -1.25 6.40 16.69
CA GLU A 73 -0.65 5.08 16.85
C GLU A 73 -0.37 4.42 15.48
N LEU A 74 -1.27 4.60 14.50
CA LEU A 74 -1.04 4.11 13.13
C LEU A 74 0.16 4.83 12.47
N ILE A 75 0.26 6.14 12.61
CA ILE A 75 1.38 6.95 12.13
C ILE A 75 2.69 6.46 12.77
N ALA A 76 2.69 6.23 14.09
CA ALA A 76 3.84 5.70 14.81
C ALA A 76 4.25 4.30 14.31
N LEU A 77 3.28 3.41 14.06
CA LEU A 77 3.53 2.08 13.50
C LEU A 77 4.18 2.15 12.11
N VAL A 78 3.65 3.00 11.23
CA VAL A 78 4.22 3.20 9.87
C VAL A 78 5.66 3.71 9.97
N HIS A 79 5.93 4.72 10.79
CA HIS A 79 7.29 5.24 10.95
C HIS A 79 8.24 4.25 11.63
N PHE A 80 7.75 3.41 12.54
CA PHE A 80 8.54 2.32 13.13
C PHE A 80 8.97 1.31 12.07
N ILE A 81 8.02 0.81 11.26
CA ILE A 81 8.31 -0.11 10.15
C ILE A 81 9.31 0.51 9.18
N ASN A 82 9.06 1.75 8.75
CA ASN A 82 9.94 2.45 7.82
C ASN A 82 11.36 2.62 8.37
N ARG A 83 11.50 2.91 9.67
CA ARG A 83 12.80 3.07 10.34
C ARG A 83 13.56 1.75 10.37
N TYR A 84 12.91 0.66 10.74
CA TYR A 84 13.50 -0.68 10.77
C TYR A 84 14.14 -1.03 9.42
N PHE A 85 13.42 -0.85 8.31
CA PHE A 85 13.94 -1.18 6.98
C PHE A 85 15.01 -0.21 6.48
N ARG A 86 15.00 1.04 6.96
CA ARG A 86 16.05 2.02 6.67
C ARG A 86 17.37 1.63 7.33
N GLU A 87 17.32 1.18 8.59
CA GLU A 87 18.49 0.68 9.33
C GLU A 87 19.11 -0.53 8.63
N HIS A 88 18.26 -1.37 8.03
CA HIS A 88 18.64 -2.50 7.17
C HIS A 88 19.00 -2.12 5.73
N LYS A 89 19.24 -0.83 5.45
CA LYS A 89 19.76 -0.29 4.19
C LYS A 89 18.80 -0.37 2.99
N LEU A 90 17.49 -0.48 3.22
CA LEU A 90 16.51 -0.24 2.15
C LEU A 90 16.46 1.28 1.85
N PRO A 91 16.55 1.72 0.57
CA PRO A 91 16.59 3.14 0.27
C PRO A 91 15.28 3.85 0.70
N PRO A 92 15.34 5.06 1.31
CA PRO A 92 14.17 5.77 1.81
C PRO A 92 13.05 5.95 0.78
N ARG A 93 13.37 6.28 -0.46
CA ARG A 93 12.38 6.41 -1.56
C ARG A 93 11.62 5.12 -1.85
N ILE A 94 12.26 3.96 -1.66
CA ILE A 94 11.64 2.64 -1.86
C ILE A 94 10.71 2.33 -0.69
N ILE A 95 11.14 2.65 0.53
CA ILE A 95 10.32 2.55 1.75
C ILE A 95 9.05 3.39 1.59
N ALA A 96 9.20 4.69 1.30
CA ALA A 96 8.08 5.61 1.12
C ALA A 96 7.12 5.16 0.03
N SER A 97 7.63 4.81 -1.16
CA SER A 97 6.83 4.28 -2.27
C SER A 97 6.08 3.00 -1.91
N ASN A 98 6.69 2.11 -1.13
CA ASN A 98 6.04 0.89 -0.66
C ASN A 98 4.92 1.19 0.32
N SER A 99 5.15 2.00 1.36
CA SER A 99 4.10 2.34 2.34
C SER A 99 2.96 3.09 1.67
N ALA A 100 3.28 4.05 0.80
CA ALA A 100 2.29 4.88 0.12
C ALA A 100 1.30 4.06 -0.71
N VAL A 101 1.74 3.02 -1.41
CA VAL A 101 0.83 2.22 -2.24
C VAL A 101 -0.21 1.45 -1.43
N TYR A 102 0.14 0.97 -0.24
CA TYR A 102 -0.75 0.15 0.58
C TYR A 102 -1.70 1.04 1.37
N LEU A 103 -1.24 2.22 1.79
CA LEU A 103 -2.08 3.26 2.36
C LEU A 103 -3.06 3.84 1.32
N ALA A 104 -2.67 3.93 0.05
CA ALA A 104 -3.53 4.41 -1.04
C ALA A 104 -4.45 3.33 -1.62
N ALA A 105 -4.15 2.04 -1.45
CA ALA A 105 -4.87 0.94 -2.10
C ALA A 105 -6.39 0.91 -1.86
N PRO A 106 -6.92 1.19 -0.65
CA PRO A 106 -8.37 1.25 -0.45
C PRO A 106 -9.03 2.37 -1.27
N TRP A 107 -8.37 3.52 -1.38
CA TRP A 107 -8.82 4.66 -2.18
C TRP A 107 -8.80 4.35 -3.68
N THR A 108 -7.79 3.63 -4.15
CA THR A 108 -7.75 3.11 -5.53
C THR A 108 -8.95 2.23 -5.83
N ARG A 109 -9.31 1.32 -4.90
CA ARG A 109 -10.46 0.43 -5.08
C ARG A 109 -11.77 1.22 -5.17
N LEU A 110 -11.96 2.24 -4.32
CA LEU A 110 -13.10 3.15 -4.42
C LEU A 110 -13.11 3.93 -5.74
N GLY A 111 -11.96 4.50 -6.13
CA GLY A 111 -11.79 5.25 -7.36
C GLY A 111 -11.93 4.42 -8.63
N MET A 112 -11.89 3.09 -8.53
CA MET A 112 -12.24 2.18 -9.62
C MET A 112 -13.71 1.77 -9.59
N ALA A 113 -14.30 1.56 -8.41
CA ALA A 113 -15.63 0.96 -8.26
C ALA A 113 -16.79 1.96 -8.37
N LEU A 114 -16.57 3.25 -8.12
CA LEU A 114 -17.65 4.23 -7.95
C LEU A 114 -17.71 5.24 -9.10
N PRO A 115 -18.91 5.77 -9.44
CA PRO A 115 -19.15 6.56 -10.65
C PRO A 115 -18.49 7.95 -10.65
N GLU A 116 -18.12 8.47 -9.48
CA GLU A 116 -17.53 9.81 -9.30
C GLU A 116 -16.19 9.75 -8.57
N PRO A 117 -15.14 9.20 -9.18
CA PRO A 117 -13.89 8.92 -8.49
C PRO A 117 -13.15 10.20 -8.02
N ALA A 118 -13.36 11.32 -8.71
CA ALA A 118 -12.77 12.61 -8.35
C ALA A 118 -13.12 13.06 -6.92
N ARG A 119 -14.30 12.70 -6.40
CA ARG A 119 -14.72 13.07 -5.03
C ARG A 119 -13.84 12.46 -3.94
N PHE A 120 -13.10 11.39 -4.26
CA PHE A 120 -12.22 10.70 -3.32
C PHE A 120 -10.81 11.26 -3.29
N GLU A 121 -10.42 12.13 -4.23
CA GLU A 121 -9.06 12.63 -4.30
C GLU A 121 -8.69 13.46 -3.06
N ALA A 122 -9.52 14.44 -2.69
CA ALA A 122 -9.26 15.28 -1.53
C ALA A 122 -9.20 14.47 -0.22
N PRO A 123 -10.17 13.58 0.09
CA PRO A 123 -10.06 12.67 1.24
C PRO A 123 -8.82 11.77 1.19
N ALA A 124 -8.47 11.22 0.02
CA ALA A 124 -7.29 10.38 -0.12
C ALA A 124 -6.00 11.18 0.13
N ARG A 125 -5.91 12.42 -0.36
CA ARG A 125 -4.77 13.31 -0.08
C ARG A 125 -4.68 13.67 1.40
N GLN A 126 -5.79 13.97 2.06
CA GLN A 126 -5.84 14.23 3.50
C GLN A 126 -5.37 13.02 4.30
N TRP A 127 -5.84 11.82 3.93
CA TRP A 127 -5.38 10.56 4.53
C TRP A 127 -3.87 10.38 4.37
N MET A 128 -3.35 10.56 3.15
CA MET A 128 -1.92 10.40 2.89
C MET A 128 -1.06 11.42 3.65
N ALA A 129 -1.55 12.66 3.80
CA ALA A 129 -0.84 13.71 4.53
C ALA A 129 -0.60 13.39 6.02
N LEU A 130 -1.42 12.52 6.62
CA LEU A 130 -1.22 12.07 8.01
C LEU A 130 0.14 11.39 8.23
N PHE A 131 0.71 10.80 7.17
CA PHE A 131 1.93 10.00 7.24
C PHE A 131 3.21 10.76 6.89
N GLY A 132 3.11 12.08 6.66
CA GLY A 132 4.22 12.94 6.31
C GLY A 132 4.50 13.05 4.81
N ASP A 133 5.26 14.09 4.46
CA ASP A 133 5.51 14.51 3.07
C ASP A 133 6.29 13.48 2.24
N ASP A 134 7.11 12.65 2.88
CA ASP A 134 7.87 11.61 2.19
C ASP A 134 6.94 10.52 1.63
N ILE A 135 6.00 10.04 2.45
CA ILE A 135 5.01 9.03 2.05
C ILE A 135 3.97 9.65 1.13
N ALA A 136 3.40 10.80 1.50
CA ALA A 136 2.39 11.48 0.69
C ALA A 136 2.95 11.87 -0.69
N GLY A 137 4.18 12.36 -0.72
CA GLY A 137 4.87 12.76 -1.93
C GLY A 137 5.32 11.61 -2.83
N ALA A 138 5.31 10.36 -2.35
CA ALA A 138 5.76 9.20 -3.12
C ALA A 138 4.77 8.73 -4.20
N ILE A 139 3.55 9.25 -4.20
CA ILE A 139 2.52 9.00 -5.21
C ILE A 139 2.03 10.31 -5.83
N ASP A 140 1.66 10.22 -7.11
CA ASP A 140 0.80 11.17 -7.79
C ASP A 140 -0.57 10.53 -8.02
N TRP A 141 -1.63 11.32 -8.01
CA TRP A 141 -2.95 10.84 -8.38
C TRP A 141 -3.17 11.04 -9.87
N ALA A 142 -3.36 9.95 -10.60
CA ALA A 142 -3.60 9.93 -12.03
C ALA A 142 -5.10 9.78 -12.31
N HIS A 143 -5.62 10.70 -13.10
CA HIS A 143 -7.01 10.71 -13.55
C HIS A 143 -7.09 10.11 -14.95
N PHE A 144 -7.97 9.14 -15.12
CA PHE A 144 -8.27 8.55 -16.43
C PHE A 144 -9.73 8.75 -16.76
N HIS A 145 -9.97 9.14 -18.01
CA HIS A 145 -11.31 9.28 -18.58
C HIS A 145 -11.44 8.25 -19.70
N TRP A 146 -12.28 7.24 -19.50
CA TRP A 146 -12.70 6.32 -20.53
C TRP A 146 -14.15 6.64 -20.94
N PRO A 147 -14.61 6.21 -22.12
CA PRO A 147 -15.97 6.49 -22.57
C PRO A 147 -17.05 6.01 -21.59
N ASP A 148 -16.80 4.91 -20.88
CA ASP A 148 -17.72 4.24 -19.98
C ASP A 148 -17.49 4.54 -18.49
N ARG A 149 -16.34 5.13 -18.12
CA ARG A 149 -16.00 5.39 -16.72
C ARG A 149 -14.88 6.41 -16.53
N GLN A 150 -14.84 7.00 -15.35
CA GLN A 150 -13.67 7.73 -14.86
C GLN A 150 -12.91 6.86 -13.86
N LEU A 151 -11.61 7.10 -13.69
CA LEU A 151 -10.79 6.42 -12.70
C LEU A 151 -9.84 7.42 -12.01
N LEU A 152 -9.59 7.15 -10.73
CA LEU A 152 -8.56 7.81 -9.93
C LEU A 152 -7.60 6.75 -9.38
N LEU A 153 -6.35 6.76 -9.85
CA LEU A 153 -5.36 5.75 -9.46
C LEU A 153 -4.09 6.41 -8.90
N PRO A 154 -3.44 5.82 -7.88
CA PRO A 154 -2.13 6.24 -7.45
C PRO A 154 -1.07 5.76 -8.46
N HIS A 155 -0.27 6.70 -8.93
CA HIS A 155 0.92 6.49 -9.73
C HIS A 155 2.15 6.73 -8.86
N ARG A 156 2.99 5.73 -8.64
CA ARG A 156 4.21 5.91 -7.83
C ARG A 156 5.21 6.78 -8.58
N LYS A 157 5.87 7.71 -7.87
CA LYS A 157 7.00 8.47 -8.43
C LYS A 157 8.28 7.64 -8.50
N ASP A 158 8.45 6.70 -7.57
CA ASP A 158 9.62 5.84 -7.49
C ASP A 158 9.24 4.35 -7.60
N CYS A 159 9.97 3.63 -8.45
CA CYS A 159 9.84 2.19 -8.65
C CYS A 159 10.54 1.39 -7.53
N CYS A 160 9.95 0.28 -7.14
CA CYS A 160 10.46 -0.66 -6.13
C CYS A 160 11.64 -1.51 -6.62
N LEU A 161 12.70 -0.89 -7.15
CA LEU A 161 13.90 -1.58 -7.64
C LEU A 161 13.73 -2.38 -8.94
N ARG A 162 12.67 -2.12 -9.71
CA ARG A 162 12.51 -2.59 -11.11
C ARG A 162 12.48 -4.11 -11.29
N TYR A 163 12.15 -4.86 -10.24
CA TYR A 163 11.92 -6.29 -10.39
C TYR A 163 10.60 -6.53 -11.15
N LYS A 164 10.57 -7.62 -11.92
CA LYS A 164 9.38 -8.07 -12.64
C LYS A 164 8.48 -8.90 -11.73
N VAL A 165 7.17 -8.82 -11.92
CA VAL A 165 6.20 -9.68 -11.24
C VAL A 165 6.14 -11.05 -11.94
N CYS A 166 5.34 -11.99 -11.42
CA CYS A 166 5.34 -13.40 -11.85
C CYS A 166 5.05 -13.63 -13.33
N ASN A 167 4.36 -12.71 -14.01
CA ASN A 167 4.09 -12.75 -15.44
C ASN A 167 5.23 -12.15 -16.31
N GLY A 168 6.34 -11.73 -15.72
CA GLY A 168 7.47 -11.13 -16.43
C GLY A 168 7.32 -9.62 -16.73
N GLU A 169 6.23 -8.99 -16.29
CA GLU A 169 5.95 -7.55 -16.47
C GLU A 169 6.39 -6.71 -15.26
N LEU A 170 6.37 -5.38 -15.39
CA LEU A 170 6.55 -4.49 -14.25
C LEU A 170 5.23 -4.40 -13.45
N CYS A 171 5.29 -4.04 -12.17
CA CYS A 171 4.06 -3.87 -11.39
C CYS A 171 3.16 -2.76 -11.97
N GLY A 172 1.83 -2.92 -11.89
CA GLY A 172 0.87 -1.99 -12.50
C GLY A 172 0.98 -0.52 -12.06
N THR A 173 1.60 -0.25 -10.90
CA THR A 173 1.86 1.12 -10.40
C THR A 173 3.29 1.62 -10.70
N CYS A 174 4.02 0.99 -11.62
CA CYS A 174 5.42 1.30 -11.89
C CYS A 174 5.59 2.65 -12.61
N ASN A 175 6.51 3.49 -12.13
CA ASN A 175 6.82 4.81 -12.70
C ASN A 175 7.42 4.79 -14.13
N ARG A 176 7.73 3.60 -14.66
CA ARG A 176 8.22 3.42 -16.03
C ARG A 176 7.11 3.33 -17.06
N TYR A 177 5.90 3.01 -16.61
CA TYR A 177 4.74 3.11 -17.49
C TYR A 177 4.39 4.58 -17.62
N SER A 178 4.17 5.03 -18.86
CA SER A 178 3.46 6.29 -19.07
C SER A 178 2.04 6.17 -18.48
N ARG A 179 1.37 7.29 -18.27
CA ARG A 179 -0.02 7.28 -17.79
C ARG A 179 -0.93 6.52 -18.77
N GLU A 180 -0.69 6.68 -20.07
CA GLU A 180 -1.41 6.00 -21.13
C GLU A 180 -1.18 4.49 -21.08
N GLN A 181 0.07 4.05 -20.87
CA GLN A 181 0.40 2.63 -20.71
C GLN A 181 -0.26 2.03 -19.46
N MET A 182 -0.26 2.77 -18.34
CA MET A 182 -0.96 2.35 -17.13
C MET A 182 -2.46 2.19 -17.37
N ALA A 183 -3.08 3.15 -18.05
CA ALA A 183 -4.49 3.07 -18.43
C ALA A 183 -4.78 1.86 -19.31
N ALA A 184 -3.97 1.63 -20.35
CA ALA A 184 -4.15 0.50 -21.26
C ALA A 184 -4.02 -0.85 -20.54
N ASN A 185 -2.98 -1.02 -19.72
CA ASN A 185 -2.76 -2.25 -18.94
C ASN A 185 -3.91 -2.50 -17.96
N LEU A 186 -4.42 -1.44 -17.31
CA LEU A 186 -5.56 -1.57 -16.41
C LEU A 186 -6.84 -1.95 -17.18
N ARG A 187 -7.08 -1.34 -18.34
CA ARG A 187 -8.25 -1.65 -19.18
C ARG A 187 -8.24 -3.13 -19.56
N GLN A 188 -7.11 -3.59 -20.09
CA GLN A 188 -6.92 -5.00 -20.43
C GLN A 188 -7.13 -5.92 -19.23
N TRP A 189 -6.59 -5.58 -18.06
CA TRP A 189 -6.81 -6.36 -16.84
C TRP A 189 -8.29 -6.42 -16.44
N LEU A 190 -9.01 -5.30 -16.47
CA LEU A 190 -10.44 -5.23 -16.15
C LEU A 190 -11.29 -6.06 -17.14
N ASP A 191 -11.02 -5.94 -18.43
CA ASP A 191 -11.72 -6.69 -19.47
C ASP A 191 -11.51 -8.21 -19.31
N ASN A 192 -10.31 -8.62 -18.90
CA ASN A 192 -9.98 -10.02 -18.59
C ASN A 192 -10.67 -10.54 -17.31
N GLN A 193 -10.91 -9.68 -16.32
CA GLN A 193 -11.65 -10.05 -15.10
C GLN A 193 -13.14 -10.27 -15.38
N ILE A 194 -13.72 -9.50 -16.30
CA ILE A 194 -15.14 -9.63 -16.69
C ILE A 194 -15.38 -10.93 -17.47
N THR A 195 -14.40 -11.37 -18.27
CA THR A 195 -14.50 -12.60 -19.08
C THR A 195 -14.22 -13.89 -18.30
N THR A 196 -13.69 -13.78 -17.08
CA THR A 196 -13.39 -14.93 -16.21
C THR A 196 -14.32 -15.04 -14.99
N GLY A 197 -15.32 -14.16 -14.90
CA GLY A 197 -16.35 -14.15 -13.86
C GLY A 197 -17.62 -14.88 -14.25
#